data_AF-A0A8J4M2A9-F1
#
_entry.id   AF-A0A8J4M2A9-F1
#
_cell.length_a   1.000
_cell.length_b   1.000
_cell.length_c   1.000
_cell.angle_alpha   90.00
_cell.angle_beta   90.00
_cell.angle_gamma   90.00
#
_symmetry.space_group_name_H-M   'P 1'
#
loop_
_entity.id
_entity.type
_entity.pdbx_description
1 polymer ?
#
loop_
_entity_poly.entity_id
_entity_poly.type
_entity_poly.pdbx_seq_one_letter_code
_entity_poly.pdbx_strand_id
1 'polypeptide(L)'
;MHADGLKFAFHPASPEMPTIGARMQVDFQTVFPLMETFHGLRMRMHQHISPEEAFSLIKGQLEAGNPVILAQDDYYNPGDPNFGVRHATHHLMIVTGCEPDTKGLYCIDPFFERGRSLLPYDLFAQGFDRCITCTPVATKAADGVFMKAALRDIVKEELRGKSAAAMLALAEALPAIRMEDETKGCATFGDSLLFLRHAALNTSRRNYSHMLRYLAVHADSPSLYGTADVFELLANRWMIIIGHLTKLNNLAKQEEGGTASQETVIRGLMAKIAEASEAEIEALEILHNQLGHDERAFNQREVAAAVHHEEVAVKEIVPVDLVPYFHTRAIENDAGTANFDSEGYYFSREGAPEGTLRVADMLFAFPALALDDRDNLVCQGQAIDLPDGEFQGLMLLGCCEFGSYRESLTVEFADGSSEDLPFGFSDWWTYTPVDGEIIAWRSNVMRLGKGKQAAETYMYAKKKSFRTRNTPVRLHLPDLSTIHIFGISLWK
;
A
#
# COMPACT_ATOMS: atom_id res chain seq x y z
N MET A 1 4.17 -17.47 -3.60
CA MET A 1 2.73 -17.61 -3.92
C MET A 1 2.20 -16.54 -4.89
N HIS A 2 2.82 -15.37 -5.05
CA HIS A 2 2.27 -14.29 -5.90
C HIS A 2 3.13 -13.94 -7.12
N ALA A 3 3.94 -14.89 -7.61
CA ALA A 3 4.90 -14.64 -8.69
C ALA A 3 4.25 -14.20 -10.00
N ASP A 4 3.01 -14.62 -10.25
CA ASP A 4 2.19 -14.19 -11.40
C ASP A 4 1.33 -12.95 -11.11
N GLY A 5 1.36 -12.41 -9.90
CA GLY A 5 0.47 -11.31 -9.47
C GLY A 5 0.67 -10.00 -10.22
N LEU A 6 1.80 -9.84 -10.93
CA LEU A 6 2.09 -8.65 -11.73
C LEU A 6 1.45 -8.71 -13.13
N LYS A 7 1.10 -9.91 -13.60
CA LYS A 7 0.50 -10.12 -14.92
C LYS A 7 -0.75 -9.28 -15.08
N PHE A 8 -0.76 -8.51 -16.16
CA PHE A 8 -1.87 -7.64 -16.50
C PHE A 8 -2.15 -7.71 -17.99
N ALA A 9 -3.44 -7.76 -18.33
CA ALA A 9 -3.88 -7.64 -19.71
C ALA A 9 -4.94 -6.54 -19.81
N PHE A 10 -4.91 -5.84 -20.94
CA PHE A 10 -5.89 -4.82 -21.28
C PHE A 10 -6.44 -5.09 -22.67
N HIS A 11 -7.74 -5.35 -22.73
CA HIS A 11 -8.41 -5.76 -23.95
C HIS A 11 -8.83 -4.55 -24.81
N PRO A 12 -8.93 -4.70 -26.14
CA PRO A 12 -9.55 -3.70 -26.98
C PRO A 12 -11.03 -3.53 -26.60
N ALA A 13 -11.60 -2.35 -26.89
CA ALA A 13 -13.03 -2.11 -26.67
C ALA A 13 -13.88 -3.01 -27.58
N SER A 14 -14.93 -3.62 -27.01
CA SER A 14 -15.90 -4.43 -27.73
C SER A 14 -17.30 -4.27 -27.12
N PRO A 15 -18.38 -4.74 -27.77
CA PRO A 15 -19.72 -4.74 -27.17
C PRO A 15 -19.79 -5.49 -25.82
N GLU A 16 -18.96 -6.51 -25.63
CA GLU A 16 -18.87 -7.30 -24.39
C GLU A 16 -18.00 -6.62 -23.31
N MET A 17 -17.06 -5.76 -23.70
CA MET A 17 -16.17 -5.00 -22.81
C MET A 17 -16.21 -3.50 -23.13
N PRO A 18 -17.34 -2.82 -22.87
CA PRO A 18 -17.54 -1.44 -23.32
C PRO A 18 -16.79 -0.40 -22.47
N THR A 19 -16.49 -0.71 -21.20
CA THR A 19 -15.84 0.23 -20.26
C THR A 19 -14.36 -0.08 -20.06
N ILE A 20 -13.58 0.87 -19.53
CA ILE A 20 -12.18 0.67 -19.16
C ILE A 20 -12.06 -0.44 -18.12
N GLY A 21 -12.90 -0.42 -17.08
CA GLY A 21 -12.91 -1.44 -16.03
C GLY A 21 -13.16 -2.85 -16.57
N ALA A 22 -14.08 -3.00 -17.54
CA ALA A 22 -14.38 -4.29 -18.17
C ALA A 22 -13.24 -4.83 -19.03
N ARG A 23 -12.39 -3.94 -19.56
CA ARG A 23 -11.22 -4.29 -20.40
C ARG A 23 -10.00 -4.68 -19.58
N MET A 24 -9.97 -4.38 -18.28
CA MET A 24 -8.88 -4.75 -17.37
C MET A 24 -8.99 -6.20 -16.94
N GLN A 25 -7.91 -6.98 -17.12
CA GLN A 25 -7.81 -8.35 -16.64
C GLN A 25 -6.63 -8.51 -15.67
N VAL A 26 -6.96 -8.99 -14.47
CA VAL A 26 -6.03 -9.39 -13.40
C VAL A 26 -6.40 -10.82 -13.02
N ASP A 27 -5.54 -11.80 -13.32
CA ASP A 27 -5.88 -13.21 -13.18
C ASP A 27 -5.56 -13.77 -11.78
N PHE A 28 -6.58 -13.82 -10.92
CA PHE A 28 -6.47 -14.41 -9.59
C PHE A 28 -6.18 -15.93 -9.60
N GLN A 29 -6.67 -16.65 -10.62
CA GLN A 29 -6.52 -18.12 -10.69
C GLN A 29 -5.09 -18.59 -10.94
N THR A 30 -4.20 -17.70 -11.38
CA THR A 30 -2.76 -18.00 -11.50
C THR A 30 -2.14 -18.40 -10.16
N VAL A 31 -2.77 -18.03 -9.03
CA VAL A 31 -2.30 -18.42 -7.70
C VAL A 31 -2.47 -19.92 -7.42
N PHE A 32 -3.44 -20.61 -8.03
CA PHE A 32 -3.73 -22.01 -7.70
C PHE A 32 -2.62 -22.98 -8.11
N PRO A 33 -2.08 -22.92 -9.36
CA PRO A 33 -0.91 -23.73 -9.71
C PRO A 33 0.33 -23.43 -8.86
N LEU A 34 0.51 -22.18 -8.45
CA LEU A 34 1.64 -21.77 -7.59
C LEU A 34 1.47 -22.35 -6.18
N MET A 35 0.25 -22.33 -5.63
CA MET A 35 -0.09 -22.97 -4.36
C MET A 35 0.21 -24.46 -4.34
N GLU A 36 -0.18 -25.17 -5.39
CA GLU A 36 0.09 -26.60 -5.52
C GLU A 36 1.60 -26.87 -5.61
N THR A 37 2.32 -26.08 -6.42
CA THR A 37 3.75 -26.28 -6.68
C THR A 37 4.62 -25.96 -5.46
N PHE A 38 4.40 -24.82 -4.81
CA PHE A 38 5.28 -24.27 -3.77
C PHE A 38 4.85 -24.58 -2.35
N HIS A 39 3.58 -24.89 -2.13
CA HIS A 39 3.04 -25.10 -0.78
C HIS A 39 2.27 -26.42 -0.64
N GLY A 40 2.17 -27.22 -1.70
CA GLY A 40 1.49 -28.51 -1.64
C GLY A 40 -0.01 -28.36 -1.40
N LEU A 41 -0.61 -27.26 -1.87
CA LEU A 41 -2.05 -27.01 -1.72
C LEU A 41 -2.72 -26.99 -3.08
N ARG A 42 -3.42 -28.08 -3.42
CA ARG A 42 -4.23 -28.13 -4.64
C ARG A 42 -5.53 -27.39 -4.39
N MET A 43 -5.70 -26.26 -5.07
CA MET A 43 -6.91 -25.46 -5.01
C MET A 43 -7.78 -25.67 -6.25
N ARG A 44 -9.10 -25.77 -6.08
CA ARG A 44 -10.07 -25.83 -7.19
C ARG A 44 -11.28 -24.98 -6.87
N MET A 45 -11.63 -24.09 -7.78
CA MET A 45 -12.81 -23.26 -7.69
C MET A 45 -13.99 -23.97 -8.36
N HIS A 46 -15.10 -24.05 -7.65
CA HIS A 46 -16.36 -24.62 -8.11
C HIS A 46 -17.39 -23.51 -8.11
N GLN A 47 -17.85 -23.16 -9.31
CA GLN A 47 -18.86 -22.15 -9.58
C GLN A 47 -19.85 -22.72 -10.60
N HIS A 48 -21.04 -22.13 -10.71
CA HIS A 48 -22.13 -22.65 -11.55
C HIS A 48 -22.58 -24.08 -11.20
N ILE A 49 -22.47 -24.45 -9.91
CA ILE A 49 -23.00 -25.70 -9.33
C ILE A 49 -24.16 -25.38 -8.38
N SER A 50 -25.04 -26.34 -8.11
CA SER A 50 -26.15 -26.10 -7.19
C SER A 50 -25.67 -25.96 -5.73
N PRO A 51 -26.41 -25.27 -4.85
CA PRO A 51 -26.07 -25.22 -3.43
C PRO A 51 -26.02 -26.60 -2.76
N GLU A 52 -26.85 -27.55 -3.17
CA GLU A 52 -26.82 -28.94 -2.70
C GLU A 52 -25.54 -29.67 -3.10
N GLU A 53 -25.10 -29.48 -4.35
CA GLU A 53 -23.83 -30.03 -4.86
C GLU A 53 -22.65 -29.38 -4.12
N ALA A 54 -22.67 -28.06 -3.97
CA ALA A 54 -21.65 -27.31 -3.24
C ALA A 54 -21.56 -27.74 -1.78
N PHE A 55 -22.69 -27.91 -1.10
CA PHE A 55 -22.74 -28.41 0.27
C PHE A 55 -22.16 -29.82 0.38
N SER A 56 -22.46 -30.70 -0.57
CA SER A 56 -21.93 -32.06 -0.60
C SER A 56 -20.40 -32.06 -0.77
N LEU A 57 -19.88 -31.19 -1.66
CA LEU A 57 -18.44 -30.98 -1.84
C LEU A 57 -17.77 -30.43 -0.57
N ILE A 58 -18.37 -29.41 0.05
CA ILE A 58 -17.88 -28.79 1.29
C ILE A 58 -17.81 -29.86 2.39
N LYS A 59 -18.89 -30.62 2.59
CA LYS A 59 -18.95 -31.68 3.59
C LYS A 59 -17.85 -32.72 3.38
N GLY A 60 -17.65 -33.19 2.14
CA GLY A 60 -16.60 -34.15 1.82
C GLY A 60 -15.18 -33.63 2.10
N GLN A 61 -14.90 -32.35 1.85
CA GLN A 61 -13.62 -31.74 2.22
C GLN A 61 -13.44 -31.67 3.74
N LEU A 62 -14.47 -31.24 4.47
CA LEU A 62 -14.44 -31.14 5.92
C LEU A 62 -14.23 -32.52 6.59
N GLU A 63 -14.87 -33.57 6.07
CA GLU A 63 -14.65 -34.96 6.52
C GLU A 63 -13.21 -35.43 6.28
N ALA A 64 -12.57 -34.94 5.22
CA ALA A 64 -11.14 -35.17 4.96
C ALA A 64 -10.21 -34.25 5.78
N GLY A 65 -10.76 -33.41 6.67
CA GLY A 65 -10.01 -32.46 7.50
C GLY A 65 -9.59 -31.17 6.77
N ASN A 66 -10.14 -30.92 5.58
CA ASN A 66 -9.77 -29.79 4.74
C ASN A 66 -10.81 -28.65 4.86
N PRO A 67 -10.41 -27.44 5.27
CA PRO A 67 -11.30 -26.29 5.21
C PRO A 67 -11.60 -25.89 3.75
N VAL A 68 -12.70 -25.19 3.56
CA VAL A 68 -13.16 -24.73 2.24
C VAL A 68 -13.35 -23.23 2.25
N ILE A 69 -12.84 -22.52 1.24
CA ILE A 69 -13.12 -21.09 1.08
C ILE A 69 -14.49 -20.97 0.41
N LEU A 70 -15.36 -20.13 0.94
CA LEU A 70 -16.72 -19.89 0.45
C LEU A 70 -16.85 -18.42 0.07
N ALA A 71 -17.27 -18.15 -1.17
CA ALA A 71 -17.81 -16.85 -1.53
C ALA A 71 -19.32 -16.90 -1.37
N GLN A 72 -19.84 -15.96 -0.60
CA GLN A 72 -21.24 -15.84 -0.25
C GLN A 72 -21.68 -14.44 -0.63
N ASP A 73 -22.88 -14.30 -1.16
CA ASP A 73 -23.52 -13.01 -1.35
C ASP A 73 -23.79 -12.34 0.00
N ASP A 74 -23.22 -11.15 0.20
CA ASP A 74 -23.28 -10.39 1.44
C ASP A 74 -24.72 -10.12 1.88
N TYR A 75 -25.66 -10.01 0.94
CA TYR A 75 -27.09 -9.84 1.25
C TYR A 75 -27.63 -10.98 2.13
N TYR A 76 -27.08 -12.19 1.96
CA TYR A 76 -27.47 -13.39 2.70
C TYR A 76 -26.41 -13.83 3.72
N ASN A 77 -25.47 -12.96 4.09
CA ASN A 77 -24.46 -13.25 5.10
C ASN A 77 -24.76 -12.48 6.41
N PRO A 78 -25.28 -13.13 7.48
CA PRO A 78 -25.56 -12.46 8.75
C PRO A 78 -24.33 -11.82 9.42
N GLY A 79 -23.13 -12.27 9.04
CA GLY A 79 -21.88 -11.69 9.49
C GLY A 79 -21.53 -10.38 8.80
N ASP A 80 -22.13 -10.06 7.66
CA ASP A 80 -21.76 -8.89 6.88
C ASP A 80 -22.58 -7.65 7.26
N PRO A 81 -21.99 -6.44 7.33
CA PRO A 81 -22.74 -5.19 7.43
C PRO A 81 -23.81 -4.98 6.34
N ASN A 82 -23.70 -5.67 5.21
CA ASN A 82 -24.63 -5.62 4.08
C ASN A 82 -25.77 -6.64 4.15
N PHE A 83 -25.89 -7.41 5.24
CA PHE A 83 -26.94 -8.40 5.41
C PHE A 83 -28.34 -7.80 5.24
N GLY A 84 -29.10 -8.27 4.25
CA GLY A 84 -30.42 -7.75 3.90
C GLY A 84 -30.41 -6.33 3.33
N VAL A 85 -29.25 -5.76 3.02
CA VAL A 85 -29.08 -4.38 2.54
C VAL A 85 -28.70 -4.36 1.06
N ARG A 86 -27.63 -5.04 0.67
CA ARG A 86 -27.14 -5.02 -0.71
C ARG A 86 -26.49 -6.34 -1.13
N HIS A 87 -26.64 -6.66 -2.42
CA HIS A 87 -26.02 -7.81 -3.04
C HIS A 87 -24.57 -7.52 -3.43
N ALA A 88 -23.65 -8.40 -3.03
CA ALA A 88 -22.23 -8.35 -3.41
C ALA A 88 -21.58 -9.73 -3.18
N THR A 89 -20.77 -10.23 -4.12
CA THR A 89 -20.21 -11.60 -4.07
C THR A 89 -18.68 -11.64 -3.99
N HIS A 90 -18.09 -10.58 -3.43
CA HIS A 90 -16.64 -10.44 -3.30
C HIS A 90 -16.10 -10.91 -1.95
N HIS A 91 -16.96 -11.06 -0.93
CA HIS A 91 -16.57 -11.49 0.40
C HIS A 91 -16.25 -12.98 0.44
N LEU A 92 -15.16 -13.34 1.12
CA LEU A 92 -14.68 -14.71 1.25
C LEU A 92 -14.59 -15.11 2.72
N MET A 93 -15.20 -16.23 3.06
CA MET A 93 -15.14 -16.85 4.38
C MET A 93 -14.47 -18.22 4.31
N ILE A 94 -13.98 -18.72 5.44
CA ILE A 94 -13.40 -20.05 5.56
C ILE A 94 -14.37 -20.96 6.31
N VAL A 95 -14.92 -21.95 5.62
CA VAL A 95 -15.75 -23.00 6.21
C VAL A 95 -14.85 -24.03 6.89
N THR A 96 -15.10 -24.26 8.18
CA THR A 96 -14.29 -25.13 9.06
C THR A 96 -15.08 -26.28 9.66
N GLY A 97 -16.40 -26.31 9.46
CA GLY A 97 -17.25 -27.39 9.96
C GLY A 97 -18.66 -27.30 9.43
N CYS A 98 -19.46 -28.30 9.76
CA CYS A 98 -20.88 -28.37 9.40
C CYS A 98 -21.68 -28.96 10.56
N GLU A 99 -22.88 -28.43 10.80
CA GLU A 99 -23.85 -28.99 11.75
C GLU A 99 -24.55 -30.22 11.16
N PRO A 100 -24.55 -31.37 11.88
CA PRO A 100 -25.11 -32.62 11.36
C PRO A 100 -26.60 -32.56 11.00
N ASP A 101 -27.41 -31.89 11.82
CA ASP A 101 -28.88 -31.94 11.72
C ASP A 101 -29.45 -30.83 10.83
N THR A 102 -28.93 -29.61 10.97
CA THR A 102 -29.45 -28.41 10.32
C THR A 102 -28.76 -28.09 9.00
N LYS A 103 -27.66 -28.79 8.67
CA LYS A 103 -26.77 -28.46 7.55
C LYS A 103 -26.17 -27.06 7.62
N GLY A 104 -26.16 -26.41 8.79
CA GLY A 104 -25.48 -25.14 8.96
C GLY A 104 -23.96 -25.28 8.74
N LEU A 105 -23.32 -24.24 8.22
CA LEU A 105 -21.87 -24.21 8.00
C LEU A 105 -21.19 -23.34 9.05
N TYR A 106 -20.11 -23.84 9.64
CA TYR A 106 -19.30 -23.04 10.56
C TYR A 106 -18.22 -22.28 9.79
N CYS A 107 -18.33 -20.96 9.77
CA CYS A 107 -17.48 -20.06 9.01
C CYS A 107 -16.56 -19.24 9.92
N ILE A 108 -15.35 -18.98 9.47
CA ILE A 108 -14.45 -17.96 10.02
C ILE A 108 -14.36 -16.84 8.98
N ASP A 109 -14.47 -15.60 9.43
CA ASP A 109 -14.40 -14.43 8.57
C ASP A 109 -13.03 -13.76 8.73
N PRO A 110 -12.09 -13.97 7.81
CA PRO A 110 -10.76 -13.39 7.92
C PRO A 110 -10.75 -11.87 7.65
N PHE A 111 -11.75 -11.34 6.96
CA PHE A 111 -11.77 -9.91 6.59
C PHE A 111 -12.24 -9.04 7.76
N PHE A 112 -13.30 -9.45 8.46
CA PHE A 112 -13.75 -8.77 9.68
C PHE A 112 -13.08 -9.33 10.96
N GLU A 113 -12.08 -10.20 10.80
CA GLU A 113 -11.37 -10.89 11.88
C GLU A 113 -12.30 -11.56 12.89
N ARG A 114 -13.44 -12.08 12.43
CA ARG A 114 -14.43 -12.70 13.31
C ARG A 114 -14.09 -14.16 13.54
N GLY A 115 -14.25 -14.56 14.80
CA GLY A 115 -14.23 -15.97 15.19
C GLY A 115 -15.33 -16.79 14.52
N ARG A 116 -15.35 -18.08 14.85
CA ARG A 116 -16.27 -19.06 14.26
C ARG A 116 -17.74 -18.64 14.46
N SER A 117 -18.48 -18.48 13.36
CA SER A 117 -19.91 -18.19 13.30
C SER A 117 -20.66 -19.29 12.56
N LEU A 118 -21.98 -19.39 12.76
CA LEU A 118 -22.84 -20.34 12.07
C LEU A 118 -23.57 -19.62 10.92
N LEU A 119 -23.42 -20.14 9.69
CA LEU A 119 -24.21 -19.78 8.53
C LEU A 119 -25.32 -20.83 8.34
N PRO A 120 -26.60 -20.49 8.58
CA PRO A 120 -27.72 -21.41 8.35
C PRO A 120 -27.81 -21.87 6.90
N TYR A 121 -28.26 -23.10 6.68
CA TYR A 121 -28.33 -23.71 5.34
C TYR A 121 -29.16 -22.88 4.35
N ASP A 122 -30.32 -22.36 4.77
CA ASP A 122 -31.21 -21.59 3.88
C ASP A 122 -30.56 -20.30 3.38
N LEU A 123 -29.72 -19.66 4.22
CA LEU A 123 -28.99 -18.46 3.85
C LEU A 123 -27.79 -18.81 2.96
N PHE A 124 -27.06 -19.87 3.29
CA PHE A 124 -26.05 -20.45 2.40
C PHE A 124 -26.65 -20.74 1.02
N ALA A 125 -27.78 -21.43 0.95
CA ALA A 125 -28.38 -21.84 -0.31
C ALA A 125 -28.84 -20.66 -1.18
N GLN A 126 -29.34 -19.60 -0.56
CA GLN A 126 -29.75 -18.37 -1.26
C GLN A 126 -28.56 -17.53 -1.73
N GLY A 127 -27.50 -17.45 -0.93
CA GLY A 127 -26.34 -16.59 -1.19
C GLY A 127 -25.15 -17.28 -1.85
N PHE A 128 -25.21 -18.59 -2.12
CA PHE A 128 -24.06 -19.31 -2.66
C PHE A 128 -23.65 -18.77 -4.03
N ASP A 129 -22.39 -18.33 -4.14
CA ASP A 129 -21.79 -17.90 -5.40
C ASP A 129 -20.78 -18.95 -5.91
N ARG A 130 -19.78 -19.27 -5.09
CA ARG A 130 -18.73 -20.26 -5.42
C ARG A 130 -18.04 -20.79 -4.16
N CYS A 131 -17.42 -21.95 -4.25
CA CYS A 131 -16.49 -22.45 -3.23
C CYS A 131 -15.14 -22.84 -3.82
N ILE A 132 -14.08 -22.79 -3.01
CA ILE A 132 -12.73 -23.18 -3.39
C ILE A 132 -12.26 -24.26 -2.43
N THR A 133 -12.16 -25.49 -2.94
CA THR A 133 -11.65 -26.63 -2.18
C THR A 133 -10.13 -26.58 -2.14
N CYS A 134 -9.54 -26.83 -0.97
CA CYS A 134 -8.10 -26.81 -0.75
C CYS A 134 -7.65 -28.18 -0.22
N THR A 135 -6.97 -28.97 -1.05
CA THR A 135 -6.54 -30.32 -0.68
C THR A 135 -5.01 -30.39 -0.56
N PRO A 136 -4.46 -30.84 0.58
CA PRO A 136 -3.02 -31.08 0.72
C PRO A 136 -2.52 -32.13 -0.28
N VAL A 137 -1.37 -31.85 -0.89
CA VAL A 137 -0.64 -32.72 -1.82
C VAL A 137 0.86 -32.59 -1.55
N ALA A 138 1.66 -33.53 -2.05
CA ALA A 138 3.11 -33.43 -1.92
C ALA A 138 3.64 -32.18 -2.64
N THR A 139 4.36 -31.32 -1.91
CA THR A 139 4.98 -30.11 -2.46
C THR A 139 6.06 -30.48 -3.47
N LYS A 140 6.09 -29.81 -4.62
CA LYS A 140 7.13 -30.01 -5.65
C LYS A 140 8.40 -29.20 -5.39
N ALA A 141 8.27 -28.07 -4.69
CA ALA A 141 9.33 -27.12 -4.38
C ALA A 141 9.52 -26.99 -2.87
N ALA A 142 10.28 -27.90 -2.25
CA ALA A 142 10.41 -27.97 -0.79
C ALA A 142 11.54 -27.07 -0.23
N ASP A 143 12.41 -26.51 -1.07
CA ASP A 143 13.55 -25.70 -0.63
C ASP A 143 13.62 -24.33 -1.33
N GLY A 144 14.26 -23.37 -0.66
CA GLY A 144 14.35 -22.00 -1.13
C GLY A 144 15.21 -21.79 -2.39
N VAL A 145 16.14 -22.71 -2.68
CA VAL A 145 16.98 -22.64 -3.90
C VAL A 145 16.10 -22.87 -5.13
N PHE A 146 15.25 -23.90 -5.09
CA PHE A 146 14.27 -24.14 -6.14
C PHE A 146 13.31 -22.95 -6.27
N MET A 147 12.81 -22.41 -5.15
CA MET A 147 11.89 -21.28 -5.18
C MET A 147 12.51 -20.04 -5.85
N LYS A 148 13.78 -19.72 -5.56
CA LYS A 148 14.50 -18.62 -6.23
C LYS A 148 14.67 -18.87 -7.73
N ALA A 149 15.07 -20.08 -8.12
CA ALA A 149 15.24 -20.42 -9.54
C ALA A 149 13.92 -20.32 -10.31
N ALA A 150 12.85 -20.87 -9.75
CA ALA A 150 11.52 -20.81 -10.35
C ALA A 150 10.99 -19.37 -10.43
N LEU A 151 11.18 -18.56 -9.39
CA LEU A 151 10.81 -17.14 -9.42
C LEU A 151 11.60 -16.40 -10.51
N ARG A 152 12.90 -16.70 -10.66
CA ARG A 152 13.74 -16.07 -11.69
C ARG A 152 13.22 -16.34 -13.10
N ASP A 153 12.77 -17.57 -13.37
CA ASP A 153 12.18 -17.95 -14.65
C ASP A 153 10.84 -17.21 -14.88
N ILE A 154 9.99 -17.12 -13.86
CA ILE A 154 8.72 -16.36 -13.94
C ILE A 154 8.99 -14.87 -14.21
N VAL A 155 9.93 -14.26 -13.50
CA VAL A 155 10.32 -12.85 -13.73
C VAL A 155 10.84 -12.65 -15.15
N LYS A 156 11.61 -13.61 -15.68
CA LYS A 156 12.12 -13.56 -17.06
C LYS A 156 11.00 -13.64 -18.09
N GLU A 157 9.98 -14.47 -17.84
CA GLU A 157 8.78 -14.54 -18.68
C GLU A 157 8.00 -13.22 -18.62
N GLU A 158 7.87 -12.63 -17.43
CA GLU A 158 7.15 -11.36 -17.24
C GLU A 158 7.84 -10.19 -17.96
N LEU A 159 9.17 -10.09 -17.86
CA LEU A 159 9.97 -9.09 -18.59
C LEU A 159 9.84 -9.21 -20.12
N ARG A 160 9.52 -10.40 -20.63
CA ARG A 160 9.23 -10.65 -22.07
C ARG A 160 7.74 -10.59 -22.39
N GLY A 161 6.91 -10.44 -21.36
CA GLY A 161 5.47 -10.44 -21.43
C GLY A 161 4.91 -9.17 -22.05
N LYS A 162 3.59 -9.01 -21.92
CA LYS A 162 2.85 -7.88 -22.49
C LYS A 162 2.26 -6.95 -21.44
N SER A 163 2.53 -7.18 -20.15
CA SER A 163 1.93 -6.41 -19.05
C SER A 163 2.27 -4.92 -19.16
N ALA A 164 3.54 -4.58 -19.42
CA ALA A 164 3.95 -3.19 -19.63
C ALA A 164 3.20 -2.51 -20.79
N ALA A 165 3.13 -3.19 -21.95
CA ALA A 165 2.37 -2.68 -23.09
C ALA A 165 0.87 -2.55 -22.78
N ALA A 166 0.31 -3.46 -21.98
CA ALA A 166 -1.07 -3.39 -21.53
C ALA A 166 -1.32 -2.23 -20.56
N MET A 167 -0.38 -1.90 -19.67
CA MET A 167 -0.47 -0.71 -18.80
C MET A 167 -0.45 0.59 -19.60
N LEU A 168 0.41 0.67 -20.63
CA LEU A 168 0.42 1.80 -21.55
C LEU A 168 -0.90 1.92 -22.32
N ALA A 169 -1.43 0.79 -22.83
CA ALA A 169 -2.72 0.78 -23.50
C ALA A 169 -3.89 1.20 -22.57
N LEU A 170 -3.82 0.85 -21.28
CA LEU A 170 -4.75 1.34 -20.26
C LEU A 170 -4.65 2.87 -20.13
N ALA A 171 -3.45 3.41 -19.97
CA ALA A 171 -3.24 4.86 -19.89
C ALA A 171 -3.78 5.58 -21.14
N GLU A 172 -3.45 5.09 -22.33
CA GLU A 172 -3.92 5.64 -23.61
C GLU A 172 -5.45 5.62 -23.77
N ALA A 173 -6.14 4.70 -23.09
CA ALA A 173 -7.59 4.61 -23.14
C ALA A 173 -8.31 5.54 -22.16
N LEU A 174 -7.64 6.07 -21.13
CA LEU A 174 -8.24 6.94 -20.11
C LEU A 174 -8.92 8.21 -20.66
N PRO A 175 -8.45 8.89 -21.73
CA PRO A 175 -9.17 10.03 -22.31
C PRO A 175 -10.60 9.72 -22.75
N ALA A 176 -10.89 8.45 -23.06
CA ALA A 176 -12.22 8.00 -23.45
C ALA A 176 -13.11 7.58 -22.26
N ILE A 177 -12.61 7.61 -21.02
CA ILE A 177 -13.36 7.15 -19.85
C ILE A 177 -14.65 7.95 -19.66
N ARG A 178 -15.72 7.26 -19.27
CA ARG A 178 -17.01 7.83 -18.88
C ARG A 178 -17.42 7.23 -17.55
N MET A 179 -17.32 8.01 -16.48
CA MET A 179 -17.57 7.52 -15.11
C MET A 179 -19.00 7.03 -14.92
N GLU A 180 -19.97 7.62 -15.63
CA GLU A 180 -21.37 7.16 -15.62
C GLU A 180 -21.51 5.73 -16.14
N ASP A 181 -20.76 5.37 -17.20
CA ASP A 181 -20.76 4.02 -17.76
C ASP A 181 -20.04 3.04 -16.83
N GLU A 182 -18.91 3.44 -16.24
CA GLU A 182 -18.14 2.60 -15.30
C GLU A 182 -18.93 2.24 -14.04
N THR A 183 -19.81 3.15 -13.60
CA THR A 183 -20.59 3.00 -12.36
C THR A 183 -22.04 2.60 -12.59
N LYS A 184 -22.42 2.31 -13.84
CA LYS A 184 -23.79 1.95 -14.18
C LYS A 184 -24.21 0.66 -13.47
N GLY A 185 -25.24 0.77 -12.63
CA GLY A 185 -25.76 -0.36 -11.84
C GLY A 185 -24.98 -0.65 -10.55
N CYS A 186 -23.94 0.14 -10.25
CA CYS A 186 -23.20 0.06 -8.99
C CYS A 186 -23.85 0.95 -7.93
N ALA A 187 -23.92 0.47 -6.68
CA ALA A 187 -24.40 1.29 -5.56
C ALA A 187 -23.39 2.41 -5.22
N THR A 188 -22.10 2.10 -5.29
CA THR A 188 -20.99 3.04 -5.09
C THR A 188 -19.91 2.85 -6.15
N PHE A 189 -18.97 3.79 -6.24
CA PHE A 189 -17.80 3.63 -7.13
C PHE A 189 -16.94 2.41 -6.76
N GLY A 190 -16.89 2.06 -5.46
CA GLY A 190 -16.17 0.88 -4.96
C GLY A 190 -16.70 -0.44 -5.53
N ASP A 191 -17.96 -0.48 -5.97
CA ASP A 191 -18.58 -1.66 -6.55
C ASP A 191 -18.36 -1.74 -8.09
N SER A 192 -17.68 -0.77 -8.69
CA SER A 192 -17.39 -0.76 -10.14
C SER A 192 -16.27 -1.74 -10.50
N LEU A 193 -16.34 -2.33 -11.70
CA LEU A 193 -15.25 -3.18 -12.21
C LEU A 193 -13.92 -2.42 -12.29
N LEU A 194 -13.96 -1.13 -12.63
CA LEU A 194 -12.79 -0.28 -12.66
C LEU A 194 -12.09 -0.24 -11.29
N PHE A 195 -12.85 0.04 -10.23
CA PHE A 195 -12.31 0.05 -8.87
C PHE A 195 -11.80 -1.33 -8.45
N LEU A 196 -12.62 -2.38 -8.63
CA LEU A 196 -12.29 -3.74 -8.17
C LEU A 196 -11.05 -4.31 -8.88
N ARG A 197 -10.93 -4.13 -10.19
CA ARG A 197 -9.77 -4.59 -10.96
C ARG A 197 -8.51 -3.80 -10.62
N HIS A 198 -8.64 -2.50 -10.39
CA HIS A 198 -7.53 -1.69 -9.92
C HIS A 198 -7.09 -2.07 -8.49
N ALA A 199 -8.04 -2.33 -7.59
CA ALA A 199 -7.75 -2.74 -6.22
C ALA A 199 -7.04 -4.11 -6.21
N ALA A 200 -7.46 -5.03 -7.07
CA ALA A 200 -6.78 -6.31 -7.27
C ALA A 200 -5.35 -6.12 -7.82
N LEU A 201 -5.16 -5.21 -8.79
CA LEU A 201 -3.86 -4.85 -9.34
C LEU A 201 -2.91 -4.36 -8.23
N ASN A 202 -3.37 -3.40 -7.41
CA ASN A 202 -2.63 -2.89 -6.25
C ASN A 202 -2.29 -3.98 -5.23
N THR A 203 -3.30 -4.76 -4.81
CA THR A 203 -3.16 -5.82 -3.80
C THR A 203 -2.15 -6.88 -4.24
N SER A 204 -2.15 -7.24 -5.53
CA SER A 204 -1.19 -8.22 -6.06
C SER A 204 0.26 -7.76 -5.96
N ARG A 205 0.54 -6.45 -6.07
CA ARG A 205 1.90 -5.88 -5.94
C ARG A 205 2.38 -5.86 -4.49
N ARG A 206 1.48 -5.52 -3.56
CA ARG A 206 1.75 -5.67 -2.12
C ARG A 206 2.02 -7.13 -1.75
N ASN A 207 1.20 -8.05 -2.26
CA ASN A 207 1.40 -9.48 -2.06
C ASN A 207 2.69 -10.00 -2.71
N TYR A 208 3.16 -9.37 -3.79
CA TYR A 208 4.48 -9.65 -4.37
C TYR A 208 5.60 -9.27 -3.39
N SER A 209 5.52 -8.11 -2.72
CA SER A 209 6.43 -7.73 -1.64
C SER A 209 6.45 -8.77 -0.53
N HIS A 210 5.29 -9.18 -0.02
CA HIS A 210 5.20 -10.22 1.02
C HIS A 210 5.81 -11.56 0.57
N MET A 211 5.60 -11.95 -0.69
CA MET A 211 6.24 -13.13 -1.25
C MET A 211 7.77 -13.02 -1.26
N LEU A 212 8.32 -11.85 -1.64
CA LEU A 212 9.77 -11.63 -1.64
C LEU A 212 10.35 -11.69 -0.22
N ARG A 213 9.68 -11.12 0.78
CA ARG A 213 10.08 -11.25 2.20
C ARG A 213 10.04 -12.69 2.69
N TYR A 214 8.98 -13.42 2.33
CA TYR A 214 8.90 -14.86 2.60
C TYR A 214 10.09 -15.60 1.98
N LEU A 215 10.41 -15.32 0.72
CA LEU A 215 11.53 -15.96 0.03
C LEU A 215 12.89 -15.56 0.62
N ALA A 216 13.06 -14.32 1.08
CA ALA A 216 14.26 -13.85 1.76
C ALA A 216 14.61 -14.74 2.96
N VAL A 217 13.61 -15.12 3.75
CA VAL A 217 13.77 -16.03 4.89
C VAL A 217 14.01 -17.48 4.43
N HIS A 218 13.16 -17.99 3.54
CA HIS A 218 13.14 -19.42 3.21
C HIS A 218 14.26 -19.86 2.25
N ALA A 219 14.89 -18.91 1.57
CA ALA A 219 16.02 -19.14 0.67
C ALA A 219 17.35 -18.56 1.19
N ASP A 220 17.40 -18.12 2.45
CA ASP A 220 18.57 -17.46 3.06
C ASP A 220 19.12 -16.36 2.14
N SER A 221 18.23 -15.45 1.73
CA SER A 221 18.51 -14.44 0.72
C SER A 221 18.14 -13.02 1.22
N PRO A 222 18.82 -12.47 2.26
CA PRO A 222 18.48 -11.17 2.84
C PRO A 222 18.44 -10.01 1.85
N SER A 223 19.18 -10.08 0.73
CA SER A 223 19.15 -8.99 -0.25
C SER A 223 17.75 -8.77 -0.84
N LEU A 224 16.88 -9.80 -0.84
CA LEU A 224 15.51 -9.70 -1.35
C LEU A 224 14.62 -8.76 -0.52
N TYR A 225 15.00 -8.40 0.72
CA TYR A 225 14.27 -7.41 1.51
C TYR A 225 14.24 -6.03 0.85
N GLY A 226 15.37 -5.58 0.29
CA GLY A 226 15.43 -4.29 -0.41
C GLY A 226 14.49 -4.26 -1.61
N THR A 227 14.47 -5.33 -2.40
CA THR A 227 13.57 -5.47 -3.55
C THR A 227 12.11 -5.61 -3.11
N ALA A 228 11.84 -6.28 -1.99
CA ALA A 228 10.51 -6.31 -1.40
C ALA A 228 10.02 -4.91 -1.00
N ASP A 229 10.88 -4.07 -0.43
CA ASP A 229 10.55 -2.67 -0.12
C ASP A 229 10.19 -1.90 -1.39
N VAL A 230 10.94 -2.09 -2.48
CA VAL A 230 10.62 -1.49 -3.80
C VAL A 230 9.22 -1.90 -4.27
N PHE A 231 8.84 -3.18 -4.16
CA PHE A 231 7.48 -3.62 -4.54
C PHE A 231 6.38 -3.08 -3.63
N GLU A 232 6.67 -2.82 -2.35
CA GLU A 232 5.73 -2.13 -1.47
C GLU A 232 5.52 -0.67 -1.91
N LEU A 233 6.60 0.03 -2.28
CA LEU A 233 6.54 1.38 -2.84
C LEU A 233 5.76 1.41 -4.16
N LEU A 234 5.96 0.41 -5.03
CA LEU A 234 5.19 0.25 -6.26
C LEU A 234 3.70 0.08 -5.96
N ALA A 235 3.34 -0.75 -4.98
CA ALA A 235 1.95 -0.89 -4.55
C ALA A 235 1.37 0.48 -4.14
N ASN A 236 2.10 1.29 -3.36
CA ASN A 236 1.64 2.62 -2.95
C ASN A 236 1.44 3.57 -4.15
N ARG A 237 2.30 3.52 -5.19
CA ARG A 237 2.07 4.26 -6.44
C ARG A 237 0.75 3.90 -7.10
N TRP A 238 0.40 2.61 -7.13
CA TRP A 238 -0.90 2.16 -7.64
C TRP A 238 -2.06 2.57 -6.72
N MET A 239 -1.86 2.69 -5.41
CA MET A 239 -2.90 3.19 -4.51
C MET A 239 -3.32 4.63 -4.85
N ILE A 240 -2.35 5.50 -5.14
CA ILE A 240 -2.59 6.89 -5.55
C ILE A 240 -3.51 6.96 -6.78
N ILE A 241 -3.35 6.05 -7.74
CA ILE A 241 -4.15 6.00 -8.97
C ILE A 241 -5.62 5.74 -8.62
N ILE A 242 -5.93 4.88 -7.64
CA ILE A 242 -7.30 4.68 -7.13
C ILE A 242 -7.89 5.96 -6.52
N GLY A 243 -7.09 6.73 -5.78
CA GLY A 243 -7.51 8.01 -5.21
C GLY A 243 -7.89 9.01 -6.31
N HIS A 244 -7.08 9.08 -7.37
CA HIS A 244 -7.38 9.92 -8.53
C HIS A 244 -8.60 9.45 -9.34
N LEU A 245 -8.82 8.14 -9.49
CA LEU A 245 -10.05 7.62 -10.11
C LEU A 245 -11.29 7.97 -9.27
N THR A 246 -11.17 7.93 -7.94
CA THR A 246 -12.24 8.35 -7.02
C THR A 246 -12.51 9.85 -7.14
N LYS A 247 -11.46 10.68 -7.22
CA LYS A 247 -11.57 12.12 -7.50
C LYS A 247 -12.26 12.38 -8.84
N LEU A 248 -11.89 11.65 -9.89
CA LEU A 248 -12.51 11.75 -11.21
C LEU A 248 -14.00 11.40 -11.15
N ASN A 249 -14.37 10.34 -10.42
CA ASN A 249 -15.77 9.97 -10.18
C ASN A 249 -16.56 11.09 -9.47
N ASN A 250 -15.98 11.73 -8.47
CA ASN A 250 -16.63 12.81 -7.73
C ASN A 250 -16.81 14.06 -8.59
N LEU A 251 -15.80 14.43 -9.38
CA LEU A 251 -15.88 15.53 -10.34
C LEU A 251 -16.94 15.29 -11.43
N ALA A 252 -17.10 14.06 -11.88
CA ALA A 252 -18.15 13.71 -12.85
C ALA A 252 -19.56 13.87 -12.29
N LYS A 253 -19.74 13.83 -10.97
CA LYS A 253 -21.04 14.03 -10.30
C LYS A 253 -21.37 15.49 -9.98
N GLN A 254 -20.38 16.39 -10.01
CA GLN A 254 -20.56 17.81 -9.69
C GLN A 254 -20.74 18.62 -10.99
N GLU A 255 -21.86 19.34 -11.14
CA GLU A 255 -22.13 20.19 -12.32
C GLU A 255 -21.10 21.33 -12.51
N GLU A 256 -20.35 21.70 -11.46
CA GLU A 256 -19.36 22.78 -11.47
C GLU A 256 -17.95 22.34 -11.92
N GLY A 257 -17.68 21.03 -12.02
CA GLY A 257 -16.40 20.49 -12.48
C GLY A 257 -16.27 20.60 -13.99
N GLY A 258 -15.82 21.76 -14.49
CA GLY A 258 -15.60 21.95 -15.94
C GLY A 258 -14.71 20.86 -16.55
N THR A 259 -14.92 20.57 -17.84
CA THR A 259 -14.19 19.55 -18.61
C THR A 259 -12.67 19.65 -18.45
N ALA A 260 -12.13 20.86 -18.30
CA ALA A 260 -10.72 21.12 -18.08
C ALA A 260 -10.16 20.45 -16.79
N SER A 261 -10.90 20.46 -15.68
CA SER A 261 -10.45 19.84 -14.42
C SER A 261 -10.40 18.32 -14.52
N GLN A 262 -11.37 17.71 -15.22
CA GLN A 262 -11.36 16.28 -15.50
C GLN A 262 -10.20 15.90 -16.43
N GLU A 263 -9.94 16.69 -17.48
CA GLU A 263 -8.81 16.49 -18.40
C GLU A 263 -7.46 16.57 -17.68
N THR A 264 -7.29 17.48 -16.71
CA THR A 264 -6.07 17.55 -15.89
C THR A 264 -5.88 16.27 -15.06
N VAL A 265 -6.93 15.79 -14.40
CA VAL A 265 -6.87 14.55 -13.61
C VAL A 265 -6.56 13.35 -14.50
N ILE A 266 -7.21 13.25 -15.67
CA ILE A 266 -6.97 12.19 -16.66
C ILE A 266 -5.51 12.21 -17.12
N ARG A 267 -4.96 13.38 -17.48
CA ARG A 267 -3.55 13.50 -17.89
C ARG A 267 -2.60 13.06 -16.78
N GLY A 268 -2.90 13.45 -15.53
CA GLY A 268 -2.12 13.02 -14.37
C GLY A 268 -2.19 11.52 -14.12
N LEU A 269 -3.36 10.90 -14.28
CA LEU A 269 -3.53 9.43 -14.21
C LEU A 269 -2.71 8.71 -15.27
N MET A 270 -2.72 9.19 -16.52
CA MET A 270 -1.96 8.61 -17.62
C MET A 270 -0.45 8.58 -17.31
N ALA A 271 0.09 9.72 -16.87
CA ALA A 271 1.51 9.83 -16.49
C ALA A 271 1.85 8.86 -15.34
N LYS A 272 1.02 8.82 -14.29
CA LYS A 272 1.25 7.95 -13.13
C LYS A 272 1.19 6.46 -13.47
N ILE A 273 0.30 6.04 -14.36
CA ILE A 273 0.24 4.64 -14.84
C ILE A 273 1.53 4.30 -15.61
N ALA A 274 1.98 5.19 -16.51
CA ALA A 274 3.19 4.97 -17.27
C ALA A 274 4.45 4.90 -16.37
N GLU A 275 4.61 5.86 -15.46
CA GLU A 275 5.70 5.92 -14.47
C GLU A 275 5.70 4.71 -13.53
N ALA A 276 4.52 4.28 -13.06
CA ALA A 276 4.41 3.08 -12.23
C ALA A 276 4.76 1.81 -13.02
N SER A 277 4.37 1.73 -14.28
CA SER A 277 4.72 0.60 -15.15
C SER A 277 6.21 0.56 -15.46
N GLU A 278 6.86 1.70 -15.70
CA GLU A 278 8.30 1.78 -15.98
C GLU A 278 9.12 1.34 -14.75
N ALA A 279 8.76 1.87 -13.57
CA ALA A 279 9.42 1.49 -12.32
C ALA A 279 9.20 0.01 -11.96
N GLU A 280 8.07 -0.60 -12.35
CA GLU A 280 7.82 -2.03 -12.18
C GLU A 280 8.74 -2.88 -13.05
N ILE A 281 9.03 -2.45 -14.30
CA ILE A 281 10.00 -3.13 -15.18
C ILE A 281 11.41 -3.04 -14.59
N GLU A 282 11.83 -1.86 -14.15
CA GLU A 282 13.15 -1.66 -13.54
C GLU A 282 13.32 -2.56 -12.30
N ALA A 283 12.31 -2.61 -11.42
CA ALA A 283 12.32 -3.48 -10.25
C ALA A 283 12.42 -4.96 -10.63
N LEU A 284 11.74 -5.38 -11.71
CA LEU A 284 11.83 -6.76 -12.22
C LEU A 284 13.19 -7.09 -12.81
N GLU A 285 13.85 -6.15 -13.51
CA GLU A 285 15.20 -6.34 -14.02
C GLU A 285 16.23 -6.50 -12.90
N ILE A 286 16.14 -5.65 -11.87
CA ILE A 286 16.96 -5.74 -10.65
C ILE A 286 16.73 -7.10 -9.99
N LEU A 287 15.47 -7.48 -9.78
CA LEU A 287 15.11 -8.76 -9.17
C LEU A 287 15.64 -9.95 -9.99
N HIS A 288 15.51 -9.93 -11.32
CA HIS A 288 15.99 -11.01 -12.18
C HIS A 288 17.50 -11.24 -12.07
N ASN A 289 18.26 -10.14 -12.02
CA ASN A 289 19.71 -10.18 -11.84
C ASN A 289 20.07 -10.70 -10.46
N GLN A 290 19.44 -10.16 -9.42
CA GLN A 290 19.64 -10.54 -8.02
C GLN A 290 19.37 -12.03 -7.76
N LEU A 291 18.27 -12.57 -8.30
CA LEU A 291 17.93 -13.99 -8.19
C LEU A 291 18.96 -14.90 -8.91
N GLY A 292 19.78 -14.35 -9.80
CA GLY A 292 20.81 -15.07 -10.53
C GLY A 292 22.18 -15.15 -9.88
N HIS A 293 22.41 -14.39 -8.80
CA HIS A 293 23.68 -14.33 -8.11
C HIS A 293 23.66 -15.10 -6.79
N ASP A 294 24.79 -15.74 -6.48
CA ASP A 294 25.02 -16.39 -5.19
C ASP A 294 25.41 -15.32 -4.15
N GLU A 295 24.59 -15.13 -3.12
CA GLU A 295 24.69 -13.99 -2.19
C GLU A 295 26.01 -13.94 -1.41
N ARG A 296 26.69 -15.09 -1.27
CA ARG A 296 28.04 -15.18 -0.67
C ARG A 296 29.06 -14.28 -1.38
N ALA A 297 28.83 -13.93 -2.65
CA ALA A 297 29.67 -13.00 -3.42
C ALA A 297 29.19 -11.53 -3.35
N PHE A 298 27.90 -11.28 -3.08
CA PHE A 298 27.32 -9.93 -3.06
C PHE A 298 27.59 -9.20 -1.74
N ASN A 299 27.58 -9.94 -0.62
CA ASN A 299 27.91 -9.43 0.71
C ASN A 299 29.33 -8.84 0.83
N GLN A 300 30.27 -9.19 -0.06
CA GLN A 300 31.62 -8.61 -0.03
C GLN A 300 31.73 -7.23 -0.72
N ARG A 301 30.74 -6.82 -1.53
CA ARG A 301 30.76 -5.52 -2.22
C ARG A 301 29.95 -4.43 -1.53
N GLU A 302 28.81 -4.76 -0.91
CA GLU A 302 27.99 -3.77 -0.17
C GLU A 302 28.43 -3.56 1.28
N VAL A 303 28.99 -4.58 1.95
CA VAL A 303 29.57 -4.41 3.30
C VAL A 303 30.84 -3.53 3.25
N ALA A 304 31.45 -3.36 2.08
CA ALA A 304 32.54 -2.40 1.88
C ALA A 304 32.06 -0.95 1.65
N ALA A 305 30.77 -0.74 1.39
CA ALA A 305 30.17 0.58 1.15
C ALA A 305 29.29 1.07 2.32
N ALA A 306 28.87 0.17 3.22
CA ALA A 306 28.35 0.53 4.54
C ALA A 306 29.51 0.97 5.44
N VAL A 307 30.03 2.17 5.16
CA VAL A 307 31.01 2.84 6.01
C VAL A 307 30.44 2.91 7.42
N HIS A 308 31.23 2.46 8.39
CA HIS A 308 31.07 2.75 9.80
C HIS A 308 30.58 4.19 9.99
N HIS A 309 29.30 4.37 10.29
CA HIS A 309 28.87 5.57 10.99
C HIS A 309 29.43 5.43 12.40
N GLU A 310 30.60 6.02 12.65
CA GLU A 310 30.96 6.43 14.00
C GLU A 310 29.75 7.21 14.54
N GLU A 311 29.17 6.76 15.65
CA GLU A 311 28.16 7.53 16.37
C GLU A 311 28.81 8.85 16.81
N VAL A 312 28.62 9.89 16.00
CA VAL A 312 29.05 11.23 16.37
C VAL A 312 28.10 11.71 17.45
N ALA A 313 28.63 11.91 18.66
CA ALA A 313 27.86 12.39 19.78
C ALA A 313 27.28 13.79 19.49
N VAL A 314 25.96 13.92 19.57
CA VAL A 314 25.23 15.18 19.41
C VAL A 314 25.52 16.09 20.60
N LYS A 315 26.06 17.28 20.35
CA LYS A 315 26.39 18.30 21.36
C LYS A 315 25.34 19.39 21.46
N GLU A 316 24.79 19.79 20.32
CA GLU A 316 23.84 20.89 20.21
C GLU A 316 22.77 20.54 19.17
N ILE A 317 21.52 20.94 19.45
CA ILE A 317 20.39 20.78 18.53
C ILE A 317 19.68 22.12 18.42
N VAL A 318 19.49 22.60 17.19
CA VAL A 318 18.84 23.88 16.87
C VAL A 318 17.58 23.58 16.04
N PRO A 319 16.37 23.73 16.61
CA PRO A 319 15.14 23.62 15.84
C PRO A 319 15.03 24.70 14.76
N VAL A 320 14.60 24.30 13.57
CA VAL A 320 14.26 25.22 12.48
C VAL A 320 12.82 25.69 12.67
N ASP A 321 12.57 27.00 12.54
CA ASP A 321 11.22 27.54 12.61
C ASP A 321 10.43 27.22 11.33
N LEU A 322 9.51 26.25 11.45
CA LEU A 322 8.66 25.81 10.33
C LEU A 322 7.29 26.47 10.30
N VAL A 323 6.92 27.28 11.30
CA VAL A 323 5.59 27.91 11.37
C VAL A 323 5.27 28.72 10.11
N PRO A 324 6.20 29.48 9.49
CA PRO A 324 5.94 30.20 8.24
C PRO A 324 5.62 29.30 7.03
N TYR A 325 5.99 28.02 7.08
CA TYR A 325 5.85 27.07 5.98
C TYR A 325 4.65 26.12 6.14
N PHE A 326 4.05 26.06 7.34
CA PHE A 326 2.87 25.25 7.58
C PHE A 326 1.67 25.74 6.76
N HIS A 327 0.93 24.79 6.21
CA HIS A 327 -0.22 25.06 5.34
C HIS A 327 -1.33 24.01 5.43
N THR A 328 -1.15 22.98 6.25
CA THR A 328 -2.16 21.95 6.53
C THR A 328 -2.39 21.82 8.03
N ARG A 329 -3.53 21.22 8.39
CA ARG A 329 -3.90 20.88 9.76
C ARG A 329 -4.02 19.37 9.90
N ALA A 330 -3.06 18.76 10.58
CA ALA A 330 -2.98 17.32 10.75
C ALA A 330 -3.44 16.82 12.13
N ILE A 331 -3.29 17.65 13.17
CA ILE A 331 -3.64 17.29 14.54
C ILE A 331 -4.96 17.96 14.91
N GLU A 332 -5.81 17.28 15.66
CA GLU A 332 -7.08 17.83 16.14
C GLU A 332 -6.93 19.23 16.77
N ASN A 333 -7.88 20.11 16.48
CA ASN A 333 -7.99 21.46 17.05
C ASN A 333 -9.43 21.78 17.45
N ASP A 334 -9.59 22.86 18.20
CA ASP A 334 -10.91 23.32 18.66
C ASP A 334 -11.78 23.86 17.50
N ALA A 335 -11.17 24.26 16.38
CA ALA A 335 -11.90 24.69 15.19
C ALA A 335 -12.45 23.51 14.35
N GLY A 336 -12.05 22.27 14.63
CA GLY A 336 -12.50 21.08 13.91
C GLY A 336 -12.06 21.05 12.44
N THR A 337 -10.93 21.67 12.10
CA THR A 337 -10.43 21.79 10.71
C THR A 337 -9.39 20.73 10.36
N ALA A 338 -9.01 19.86 11.31
CA ALA A 338 -8.01 18.83 11.10
C ALA A 338 -8.43 17.80 10.03
N ASN A 339 -7.53 17.58 9.08
CA ASN A 339 -7.64 16.59 8.02
C ASN A 339 -6.23 16.28 7.51
N PHE A 340 -5.64 15.20 8.01
CA PHE A 340 -4.28 14.79 7.63
C PHE A 340 -4.29 14.16 6.25
N ASP A 341 -5.20 13.20 6.01
CA ASP A 341 -5.16 12.35 4.82
C ASP A 341 -6.05 12.81 3.66
N SER A 342 -6.60 14.02 3.75
CA SER A 342 -7.63 14.55 2.84
C SER A 342 -8.98 13.78 2.80
N GLU A 343 -9.08 12.58 3.37
CA GLU A 343 -10.30 11.75 3.48
C GLU A 343 -11.02 11.94 4.83
N GLY A 344 -10.51 12.87 5.65
CA GLY A 344 -11.09 13.27 6.92
C GLY A 344 -10.54 12.51 8.13
N TYR A 345 -9.43 11.78 7.98
CA TYR A 345 -8.71 11.21 9.12
C TYR A 345 -7.59 12.14 9.58
N TYR A 346 -7.35 12.19 10.89
CA TYR A 346 -6.36 13.08 11.49
C TYR A 346 -5.86 12.54 12.84
N PHE A 347 -4.76 13.10 13.34
CA PHE A 347 -4.20 12.72 14.64
C PHE A 347 -5.03 13.31 15.78
N SER A 348 -5.31 12.54 16.83
CA SER A 348 -5.89 13.10 18.05
C SER A 348 -4.93 14.06 18.74
N ARG A 349 -5.48 15.13 19.35
CA ARG A 349 -4.70 16.03 20.23
C ARG A 349 -4.40 15.42 21.60
N GLU A 350 -5.07 14.32 21.96
CA GLU A 350 -4.87 13.61 23.21
C GLU A 350 -3.44 13.06 23.29
N GLY A 351 -2.67 13.50 24.28
CA GLY A 351 -1.29 13.05 24.48
C GLY A 351 -0.27 13.61 23.49
N ALA A 352 -0.62 14.67 22.76
CA ALA A 352 0.34 15.39 21.91
C ALA A 352 1.42 16.09 22.76
N PRO A 353 2.68 16.12 22.30
CA PRO A 353 3.74 16.86 22.99
C PRO A 353 3.42 18.36 23.14
N GLU A 354 3.78 18.92 24.29
CA GLU A 354 3.63 20.35 24.56
C GLU A 354 4.89 21.12 24.18
N GLY A 355 4.84 21.84 23.06
CA GLY A 355 5.88 22.77 22.60
C GLY A 355 7.13 22.12 22.02
N THR A 356 7.58 20.98 22.55
CA THR A 356 8.73 20.23 22.03
C THR A 356 8.50 18.72 22.08
N LEU A 357 9.05 18.01 21.09
CA LEU A 357 9.10 16.55 21.06
C LEU A 357 10.56 16.10 21.20
N ARG A 358 10.84 15.21 22.16
CA ARG A 358 12.15 14.56 22.33
C ARG A 358 12.01 13.05 22.10
N VAL A 359 12.93 12.49 21.31
CA VAL A 359 12.99 11.05 21.05
C VAL A 359 14.44 10.66 20.77
N ALA A 360 14.95 9.65 21.48
CA ALA A 360 16.37 9.28 21.45
C ALA A 360 17.29 10.50 21.67
N ASP A 361 18.25 10.73 20.77
CA ASP A 361 19.14 11.89 20.75
C ASP A 361 18.61 13.07 19.90
N MET A 362 17.32 13.05 19.54
CA MET A 362 16.67 14.06 18.70
C MET A 362 15.71 14.96 19.51
N LEU A 363 15.59 16.20 19.06
CA LEU A 363 14.68 17.22 19.59
C LEU A 363 14.03 17.96 18.43
N PHE A 364 12.73 18.24 18.55
CA PHE A 364 11.97 19.04 17.59
C PHE A 364 11.13 20.09 18.31
N ALA A 365 10.97 21.27 17.69
CA ALA A 365 9.87 22.16 18.02
C ALA A 365 8.56 21.48 17.60
N PHE A 366 7.55 21.51 18.47
CA PHE A 366 6.25 20.89 18.26
C PHE A 366 5.13 21.85 18.71
N PRO A 367 4.85 22.91 17.94
CA PRO A 367 3.93 23.97 18.34
C PRO A 367 2.44 23.63 18.10
N ALA A 368 2.11 22.40 17.69
CA ALA A 368 0.78 22.05 17.16
C ALA A 368 -0.39 22.32 18.12
N LEU A 369 -0.16 22.26 19.44
CA LEU A 369 -1.15 22.60 20.47
C LEU A 369 -1.33 24.10 20.70
N ALA A 370 -0.36 24.93 20.29
CA ALA A 370 -0.39 26.38 20.41
C ALA A 370 -0.86 27.09 19.13
N LEU A 371 -0.93 26.36 18.02
CA LEU A 371 -1.40 26.87 16.73
C LEU A 371 -2.83 26.41 16.49
N ASP A 372 -3.71 27.34 16.10
CA ASP A 372 -5.12 27.04 15.85
C ASP A 372 -5.37 26.59 14.40
N ASP A 373 -4.58 27.05 13.42
CA ASP A 373 -4.86 26.80 11.99
C ASP A 373 -4.00 25.69 11.39
N ARG A 374 -2.68 25.81 11.41
CA ARG A 374 -1.77 24.90 10.68
C ARG A 374 -0.67 24.39 11.59
N ASP A 375 -0.29 23.13 11.44
CA ASP A 375 0.69 22.46 12.31
C ASP A 375 1.70 21.58 11.54
N ASN A 376 1.55 21.46 10.24
CA ASN A 376 2.49 20.77 9.38
C ASN A 376 2.56 21.37 7.98
N LEU A 377 3.60 20.96 7.24
CA LEU A 377 3.76 21.24 5.82
C LEU A 377 3.81 19.93 5.05
N VAL A 378 3.17 19.92 3.88
CA VAL A 378 3.29 18.87 2.87
C VAL A 378 4.44 19.22 1.92
N CYS A 379 5.27 18.26 1.53
CA CYS A 379 6.35 18.47 0.56
C CYS A 379 5.78 18.80 -0.84
N GLN A 380 6.00 20.04 -1.30
CA GLN A 380 5.52 20.59 -2.59
C GLN A 380 6.63 21.40 -3.29
N GLY A 381 7.90 21.05 -3.08
CA GLY A 381 9.03 21.75 -3.69
C GLY A 381 9.47 23.02 -2.95
N GLN A 382 9.12 23.20 -1.68
CA GLN A 382 9.44 24.42 -0.93
C GLN A 382 10.94 24.52 -0.60
N ALA A 383 11.43 25.75 -0.53
CA ALA A 383 12.75 26.08 -0.01
C ALA A 383 12.63 26.67 1.41
N ILE A 384 13.37 26.08 2.36
CA ILE A 384 13.40 26.47 3.76
C ILE A 384 14.78 27.06 4.07
N ASP A 385 14.81 28.31 4.54
CA ASP A 385 16.06 28.93 4.98
C ASP A 385 16.50 28.30 6.31
N LEU A 386 17.79 27.96 6.40
CA LEU A 386 18.37 27.31 7.58
C LEU A 386 19.06 28.34 8.48
N PRO A 387 19.01 28.18 9.82
CA PRO A 387 19.77 29.01 10.75
C PRO A 387 21.26 29.03 10.44
N ASP A 388 21.89 30.19 10.62
CA ASP A 388 23.34 30.34 10.46
C ASP A 388 24.11 29.46 11.47
N GLY A 389 25.08 28.69 10.99
CA GLY A 389 25.99 27.94 11.84
C GLY A 389 26.63 26.72 11.15
N GLU A 390 27.70 26.21 11.75
CA GLU A 390 28.30 24.95 11.33
C GLU A 390 27.51 23.78 11.94
N PHE A 391 26.89 22.96 11.09
CA PHE A 391 26.09 21.81 11.50
C PHE A 391 26.61 20.53 10.86
N GLN A 392 26.44 19.41 11.54
CA GLN A 392 26.82 18.09 11.05
C GLN A 392 25.68 17.39 10.31
N GLY A 393 24.43 17.86 10.45
CA GLY A 393 23.30 17.28 9.75
C GLY A 393 21.93 17.77 10.20
N LEU A 394 20.92 17.04 9.74
CA LEU A 394 19.50 17.28 9.99
C LEU A 394 18.90 16.18 10.88
N MET A 395 17.91 16.55 11.66
CA MET A 395 16.91 15.69 12.26
C MET A 395 15.57 16.05 11.63
N LEU A 396 14.77 15.05 11.27
CA LEU A 396 13.50 15.21 10.58
C LEU A 396 12.41 14.49 11.38
N LEU A 397 11.27 15.17 11.58
CA LEU A 397 10.05 14.63 12.17
C LEU A 397 8.94 14.67 11.11
N GLY A 398 8.39 13.51 10.77
CA GLY A 398 7.43 13.39 9.68
C GLY A 398 6.74 12.03 9.62
N CYS A 399 5.81 11.93 8.67
CA CYS A 399 5.15 10.69 8.27
C CYS A 399 4.63 10.86 6.84
N CYS A 400 4.23 9.74 6.23
CA CYS A 400 3.55 9.76 4.94
C CYS A 400 2.06 9.46 5.07
N GLU A 401 1.28 9.91 4.09
CA GLU A 401 -0.09 9.45 3.83
C GLU A 401 -0.13 8.51 2.62
N PHE A 402 -1.08 7.57 2.62
CA PHE A 402 -1.34 6.63 1.50
C PHE A 402 -0.18 5.71 1.09
N GLY A 403 0.75 5.45 2.00
CA GLY A 403 1.91 4.61 1.76
C GLY A 403 3.18 5.17 2.41
N SER A 404 4.23 4.36 2.40
CA SER A 404 5.57 4.83 2.75
C SER A 404 6.24 5.35 1.49
N TYR A 405 7.02 6.42 1.59
CA TYR A 405 7.69 7.04 0.44
C TYR A 405 9.11 7.45 0.78
N ARG A 406 9.97 7.50 -0.24
CA ARG A 406 11.36 7.97 -0.17
C ARG A 406 11.63 8.93 -1.32
N GLU A 407 12.44 9.94 -1.07
CA GLU A 407 12.90 10.94 -2.04
C GLU A 407 14.23 11.56 -1.55
N SER A 408 14.73 12.61 -2.20
CA SER A 408 15.92 13.36 -1.77
C SER A 408 15.57 14.79 -1.34
N LEU A 409 16.25 15.27 -0.31
CA LEU A 409 16.32 16.69 0.05
C LEU A 409 17.58 17.28 -0.58
N THR A 410 17.53 18.48 -1.12
CA THR A 410 18.75 19.18 -1.57
C THR A 410 19.14 20.25 -0.55
N VAL A 411 20.35 20.17 -0.02
CA VAL A 411 20.92 21.16 0.91
C VAL A 411 21.86 22.07 0.12
N GLU A 412 21.63 23.38 0.15
CA GLU A 412 22.58 24.37 -0.35
C GLU A 412 23.49 24.86 0.77
N PHE A 413 24.75 25.09 0.43
CA PHE A 413 25.77 25.58 1.36
C PHE A 413 26.24 27.00 0.98
N ALA A 414 26.82 27.70 1.95
CA ALA A 414 27.26 29.09 1.80
C ALA A 414 28.32 29.32 0.70
N ASP A 415 29.06 28.28 0.30
CA ASP A 415 30.02 28.34 -0.83
C ASP A 415 29.39 28.13 -2.21
N GLY A 416 28.06 27.93 -2.27
CA GLY A 416 27.32 27.65 -3.50
C GLY A 416 27.32 26.18 -3.91
N SER A 417 27.94 25.28 -3.14
CA SER A 417 27.79 23.83 -3.34
C SER A 417 26.42 23.34 -2.85
N SER A 418 26.01 22.16 -3.33
CA SER A 418 24.81 21.48 -2.84
C SER A 418 25.05 19.98 -2.61
N GLU A 419 24.23 19.39 -1.75
CA GLU A 419 24.23 17.96 -1.45
C GLU A 419 22.81 17.40 -1.43
N ASP A 420 22.60 16.30 -2.13
CA ASP A 420 21.35 15.53 -2.04
C ASP A 420 21.41 14.50 -0.92
N LEU A 421 20.44 14.58 -0.01
CA LEU A 421 20.27 13.69 1.12
C LEU A 421 19.03 12.80 0.90
N PRO A 422 19.21 11.47 0.72
CA PRO A 422 18.06 10.58 0.63
C PRO A 422 17.31 10.56 1.95
N PHE A 423 15.99 10.73 1.90
CA PHE A 423 15.08 10.68 3.05
C PHE A 423 13.76 10.02 2.66
N GLY A 424 12.89 9.83 3.64
CA GLY A 424 11.60 9.21 3.46
C GLY A 424 10.95 8.97 4.80
N PHE A 425 9.69 8.55 4.82
CA PHE A 425 9.01 8.17 6.04
C PHE A 425 8.08 7.00 5.79
N SER A 426 7.81 6.25 6.85
CA SER A 426 6.72 5.28 6.86
C SER A 426 5.37 5.96 6.76
N ASP A 427 4.39 5.22 6.23
CA ASP A 427 2.97 5.58 6.28
C ASP A 427 2.53 5.74 7.73
N TRP A 428 1.80 6.82 8.04
CA TRP A 428 1.33 7.14 9.39
C TRP A 428 0.47 6.06 10.04
N TRP A 429 -0.11 5.13 9.29
CA TRP A 429 -0.92 4.01 9.80
C TRP A 429 -0.07 2.77 10.15
N THR A 430 1.24 2.79 9.88
CA THR A 430 2.11 1.62 9.93
C THR A 430 2.97 1.58 11.20
N TYR A 431 2.77 0.59 12.08
CA TYR A 431 3.59 0.48 13.29
C TYR A 431 5.09 0.25 12.99
N THR A 432 5.44 -0.35 11.86
CA THR A 432 6.82 -0.78 11.55
C THR A 432 7.55 0.25 10.69
N PRO A 433 8.59 0.94 11.21
CA PRO A 433 9.45 1.81 10.41
C PRO A 433 10.10 1.09 9.22
N VAL A 434 10.22 1.77 8.08
CA VAL A 434 10.74 1.17 6.83
C VAL A 434 11.95 1.89 6.23
N ASP A 435 12.38 3.04 6.75
CA ASP A 435 13.52 3.81 6.20
C ASP A 435 14.50 4.30 7.29
N GLY A 436 14.75 3.45 8.30
CA GLY A 436 15.70 3.75 9.38
C GLY A 436 15.22 4.84 10.37
N GLU A 437 13.98 5.31 10.26
CA GLU A 437 13.31 6.10 11.28
C GLU A 437 12.92 5.27 12.51
N ILE A 438 12.65 5.99 13.60
CA ILE A 438 12.04 5.46 14.82
C ILE A 438 10.71 6.17 15.07
N ILE A 439 9.78 5.50 15.76
CA ILE A 439 8.51 6.11 16.16
C ILE A 439 8.81 7.24 17.17
N ALA A 440 8.43 8.46 16.82
CA ALA A 440 8.59 9.66 17.63
C ALA A 440 7.35 9.95 18.49
N TRP A 441 6.17 9.69 17.94
CA TRP A 441 4.89 9.88 18.64
C TRP A 441 3.83 8.91 18.13
N ARG A 442 2.92 8.52 19.02
CA ARG A 442 1.76 7.66 18.76
C ARG A 442 0.51 8.42 19.14
N SER A 443 -0.51 8.35 18.30
CA SER A 443 -1.81 8.99 18.55
C SER A 443 -2.95 8.05 18.18
N ASN A 444 -4.12 8.29 18.74
CA ASN A 444 -5.34 7.68 18.25
C ASN A 444 -5.76 8.34 16.94
N VAL A 445 -6.36 7.56 16.04
CA VAL A 445 -6.95 8.12 14.82
C VAL A 445 -8.30 8.74 15.12
N MET A 446 -8.51 9.95 14.62
CA MET A 446 -9.79 10.64 14.62
C MET A 446 -10.35 10.70 13.20
N ARG A 447 -11.67 10.75 13.07
CA ARG A 447 -12.35 10.91 11.78
C ARG A 447 -13.46 11.95 11.84
N LEU A 448 -13.50 12.82 10.84
CA LEU A 448 -14.53 13.86 10.71
C LEU A 448 -15.93 13.24 10.77
N GLY A 449 -16.76 13.76 11.68
CA GLY A 449 -18.13 13.30 11.91
C GLY A 449 -18.28 11.93 12.60
N LYS A 450 -17.18 11.20 12.84
CA LYS A 450 -17.20 9.87 13.51
C LYS A 450 -16.37 9.79 14.79
N GLY A 451 -15.53 10.79 15.07
CA GLY A 451 -14.73 10.87 16.30
C GLY A 451 -13.58 9.85 16.34
N LYS A 452 -13.25 9.38 17.54
CA LYS A 452 -12.14 8.45 17.80
C LYS A 452 -12.37 7.08 17.17
N GLN A 453 -11.36 6.55 16.50
CA GLN A 453 -11.35 5.22 15.88
C GLN A 453 -10.57 4.22 16.75
N ALA A 454 -10.68 2.92 16.45
CA ALA A 454 -9.98 1.86 17.18
C ALA A 454 -8.50 1.67 16.76
N ALA A 455 -8.02 2.44 15.79
CA ALA A 455 -6.65 2.38 15.27
C ALA A 455 -5.75 3.47 15.85
N GLU A 456 -4.44 3.22 15.81
CA GLU A 456 -3.39 4.18 16.15
C GLU A 456 -2.65 4.64 14.90
N THR A 457 -2.12 5.86 14.95
CA THR A 457 -1.21 6.42 13.95
C THR A 457 0.08 6.92 14.57
N TYR A 458 1.07 7.12 13.71
CA TYR A 458 2.47 7.25 14.08
C TYR A 458 3.09 8.45 13.36
N MET A 459 3.88 9.21 14.11
CA MET A 459 4.90 10.10 13.54
C MET A 459 6.27 9.52 13.82
N TYR A 460 7.21 9.75 12.92
CA TYR A 460 8.53 9.17 13.00
C TYR A 460 9.62 10.24 12.97
N ALA A 461 10.76 9.91 13.56
CA ALA A 461 11.93 10.75 13.55
C ALA A 461 13.14 10.02 12.96
N LYS A 462 13.99 10.75 12.23
CA LYS A 462 15.29 10.26 11.77
C LYS A 462 16.33 11.34 11.71
N LYS A 463 17.59 10.91 11.68
CA LYS A 463 18.78 11.76 11.58
C LYS A 463 19.51 11.51 10.27
N LYS A 464 20.02 12.57 9.64
CA LYS A 464 20.85 12.53 8.43
C LYS A 464 22.08 13.40 8.68
N SER A 465 23.24 12.96 8.18
CA SER A 465 24.49 13.71 8.27
C SER A 465 24.81 14.35 6.94
N PHE A 466 25.35 15.57 6.96
CA PHE A 466 25.95 16.19 5.78
C PHE A 466 27.30 15.52 5.49
N ARG A 467 27.58 15.28 4.20
CA ARG A 467 28.91 14.91 3.73
C ARG A 467 29.78 16.15 3.55
N THR A 468 29.16 17.24 3.09
CA THR A 468 29.83 18.53 2.92
C THR A 468 30.07 19.19 4.29
N ARG A 469 31.33 19.52 4.58
CA ARG A 469 31.73 20.25 5.80
C ARG A 469 31.70 21.75 5.56
N ASN A 470 30.52 22.29 5.26
CA ASN A 470 30.30 23.72 5.08
C ASN A 470 29.02 24.17 5.80
N THR A 471 28.77 25.48 5.87
CA THR A 471 27.59 26.07 6.50
C THR A 471 26.36 25.85 5.61
N PRO A 472 25.38 25.02 6.01
CA PRO A 472 24.14 24.86 5.26
C PRO A 472 23.30 26.13 5.38
N VAL A 473 22.73 26.61 4.28
CA VAL A 473 21.98 27.87 4.23
C VAL A 473 20.52 27.68 3.82
N ARG A 474 20.23 26.64 3.04
CA ARG A 474 18.88 26.38 2.53
C ARG A 474 18.64 24.90 2.30
N LEU A 475 17.42 24.47 2.59
CA LEU A 475 16.93 23.12 2.36
C LEU A 475 15.80 23.15 1.34
N HIS A 476 15.93 22.40 0.25
CA HIS A 476 14.87 22.20 -0.73
C HIS A 476 14.19 20.87 -0.46
N LEU A 477 12.89 20.93 -0.22
CA LEU A 477 12.03 19.76 -0.11
C LEU A 477 11.63 19.26 -1.51
N PRO A 478 11.33 17.97 -1.69
CA PRO A 478 10.83 17.47 -2.95
C PRO A 478 9.40 17.92 -3.23
N ASP A 479 8.99 17.81 -4.49
CA ASP A 479 7.58 17.89 -4.89
C ASP A 479 6.93 16.51 -4.77
N LEU A 480 6.56 16.15 -3.53
CA LEU A 480 5.94 14.87 -3.22
C LEU A 480 4.91 15.03 -2.11
N SER A 481 3.66 15.28 -2.51
CA SER A 481 2.61 15.69 -1.57
C SER A 481 2.14 14.61 -0.59
N THR A 482 2.69 13.40 -0.65
CA THR A 482 2.40 12.33 0.32
C THR A 482 3.30 12.38 1.56
N ILE A 483 4.32 13.24 1.59
CA ILE A 483 5.23 13.39 2.75
C ILE A 483 4.86 14.65 3.52
N HIS A 484 4.64 14.50 4.83
CA HIS A 484 4.37 15.60 5.74
C HIS A 484 5.53 15.78 6.73
N ILE A 485 5.94 17.03 6.94
CA ILE A 485 6.97 17.42 7.89
C ILE A 485 6.34 18.23 9.03
N PHE A 486 6.61 17.79 10.25
CA PHE A 486 6.16 18.43 11.49
C PHE A 486 7.30 19.16 12.21
N GLY A 487 8.55 18.79 11.93
CA GLY A 487 9.71 19.39 12.56
C GLY A 487 11.00 19.11 11.80
N ILE A 488 11.88 20.10 11.77
CA ILE A 488 13.26 19.99 11.30
C ILE A 488 14.16 20.57 12.40
N SER A 489 15.29 19.95 12.64
CA SER A 489 16.32 20.49 13.53
C SER A 489 17.71 20.21 12.96
N LEU A 490 18.66 21.09 13.25
CA LEU A 490 20.06 20.92 12.87
C LEU A 490 20.85 20.46 14.09
N TRP A 491 21.83 19.59 13.91
CA TRP A 491 22.63 19.07 15.01
C TRP A 491 24.13 19.27 14.78
N LYS A 492 24.88 19.38 15.89
CA LYS A 492 26.34 19.53 15.92
C LYS A 492 27.01 18.45 16.74
#